data_AF-A0A0N4XJU9-F1
#
_entry.id   AF-A0A0N4XJU9-F1
#
_cell.length_a   1.000
_cell.length_b   1.000
_cell.length_c   1.000
_cell.angle_alpha   90.00
_cell.angle_beta   90.00
_cell.angle_gamma   90.00
#
_symmetry.space_group_name_H-M   'P 1'
#
loop_
_entity.id
_entity.type
_entity.pdbx_description
1 polymer ?
#
loop_
_entity_poly.entity_id
_entity_poly.type
_entity_poly.pdbx_seq_one_letter_code
_entity_poly.pdbx_strand_id
1 'polypeptide(L)'
;RADISDRGCYLCEVNTEPTSTIYAVFLDVQQPAPPLPPSHKKGTRLMANMAGDEVLLNCTVSLGNEPAEEDVVWTRDGKAMNLNDTSIS
;
A
#
# COMPACT_ATOMS: atom_id res chain seq x y z
N ARG A 1 5.23 8.85 -25.54
CA ARG A 1 4.55 8.61 -24.25
C ARG A 1 3.09 8.40 -24.59
N ALA A 2 2.47 7.31 -24.14
CA ALA A 2 1.06 7.03 -24.45
C ALA A 2 0.13 7.87 -23.57
N ASP A 3 -0.99 8.32 -24.14
CA ASP A 3 -2.07 9.04 -23.48
C ASP A 3 -3.30 8.12 -23.28
N ILE A 4 -4.19 8.47 -22.34
CA ILE A 4 -5.44 7.72 -22.13
C ILE A 4 -6.30 7.70 -23.40
N SER A 5 -6.20 8.73 -24.23
CA SER A 5 -6.90 8.79 -25.52
C SER A 5 -6.40 7.76 -26.54
N ASP A 6 -5.22 7.18 -26.31
CA ASP A 6 -4.64 6.13 -27.17
C ASP A 6 -5.24 4.74 -26.88
N ARG A 7 -6.10 4.60 -25.87
CA ARG A 7 -6.76 3.33 -25.55
C ARG A 7 -7.72 2.94 -26.67
N GLY A 8 -7.57 1.73 -27.23
CA GLY A 8 -8.46 1.26 -28.29
C GLY A 8 -8.01 -0.02 -29.00
N CYS A 9 -8.81 -0.46 -29.98
CA CYS A 9 -8.47 -1.56 -30.87
C CYS A 9 -7.61 -1.05 -32.03
N TYR A 10 -6.48 -1.71 -32.26
CA TYR A 10 -5.57 -1.45 -33.38
C TYR A 10 -5.48 -2.67 -34.28
N LEU A 11 -5.28 -2.42 -35.57
CA LEU A 11 -5.11 -3.45 -36.59
C LEU A 11 -3.71 -3.33 -37.19
N CYS A 12 -3.00 -4.45 -37.24
CA CYS A 12 -1.74 -4.59 -37.95
C CYS A 12 -1.98 -5.43 -39.20
N GLU A 13 -1.79 -4.82 -40.38
CA GLU A 13 -1.93 -5.49 -41.66
C GLU A 13 -0.56 -5.82 -42.24
N VAL A 14 -0.34 -7.08 -42.58
CA VAL A 14 0.88 -7.57 -43.21
C VAL A 14 0.55 -8.09 -44.60
N ASN A 15 1.11 -7.44 -45.61
CA ASN A 15 0.91 -7.77 -47.02
C ASN A 15 2.18 -8.38 -47.60
N THR A 16 2.12 -9.67 -47.95
CA THR A 16 3.21 -10.41 -48.61
C THR A 16 2.61 -11.26 -49.72
N GLU A 17 2.75 -10.86 -50.99
CA GLU A 17 2.15 -11.56 -52.13
C GLU A 17 2.42 -13.08 -52.08
N PRO A 18 1.38 -13.96 -52.14
CA PRO A 18 -0.04 -13.70 -52.42
C PRO A 18 -0.94 -13.55 -51.17
N THR A 19 -0.35 -13.45 -49.98
CA THR A 19 -1.04 -13.49 -48.69
C THR A 19 -1.17 -12.09 -48.05
N SER A 20 -2.34 -11.79 -47.51
CA SER A 20 -2.57 -10.67 -46.60
C SER A 20 -3.05 -11.21 -45.25
N THR A 21 -2.53 -10.69 -44.15
CA THR A 21 -2.91 -11.11 -42.79
C THR A 21 -3.14 -9.90 -41.90
N ILE A 22 -4.23 -9.91 -41.14
CA ILE A 22 -4.60 -8.84 -40.21
C ILE A 22 -4.56 -9.37 -38.77
N TYR A 23 -3.88 -8.65 -37.88
CA TYR A 23 -3.84 -8.92 -36.45
C TYR A 23 -4.56 -7.79 -35.69
N ALA A 24 -5.52 -8.14 -34.84
CA ALA A 24 -6.16 -7.20 -33.95
C ALA A 24 -5.49 -7.23 -32.57
N VAL A 25 -5.23 -6.05 -32.01
CA VAL A 25 -4.70 -5.86 -30.66
C VAL A 25 -5.53 -4.82 -29.92
N PHE A 26 -5.76 -5.02 -28.63
CA PHE A 26 -6.36 -4.01 -27.76
C PHE A 26 -5.27 -3.35 -26.93
N LEU A 27 -5.09 -2.04 -27.09
CA LEU A 27 -4.19 -1.24 -26.27
C LEU A 27 -4.97 -0.70 -25.06
N ASP A 28 -4.55 -1.10 -23.87
CA ASP A 28 -5.02 -0.52 -22.61
C ASP A 28 -3.93 0.35 -22.00
N VAL A 29 -4.27 1.61 -21.72
CA VAL A 29 -3.32 2.60 -21.18
C VAL A 29 -3.58 2.76 -19.69
N GLN A 30 -2.62 2.33 -18.86
CA GLN A 30 -2.70 2.53 -17.42
C GLN A 30 -2.21 3.92 -17.03
N GLN A 31 -3.06 4.67 -16.33
CA GLN A 31 -2.66 5.93 -15.70
C GLN A 31 -2.15 5.65 -14.28
N PRO A 32 -1.03 6.26 -13.85
CA PRO A 32 -0.61 6.17 -12.47
C PRO A 32 -1.74 6.62 -11.55
N ALA A 33 -1.97 5.87 -10.47
CA ALA A 33 -2.96 6.25 -9.47
C ALA A 33 -2.67 7.70 -9.00
N PRO A 34 -3.72 8.53 -8.80
CA PRO A 34 -3.53 9.85 -8.25
C PRO A 34 -2.77 9.76 -6.91
N PRO A 35 -1.90 10.73 -6.59
CA PRO A 35 -1.25 10.75 -5.29
C PRO A 35 -2.31 10.73 -4.19
N LEU A 36 -2.18 9.75 -3.29
CA LEU A 36 -3.08 9.61 -2.15
C LEU A 36 -3.09 10.93 -1.35
N PRO A 37 -4.28 11.45 -0.96
CA PRO A 37 -4.36 12.62 -0.11
C PRO A 37 -3.55 12.42 1.18
N PRO A 38 -3.01 13.48 1.80
CA PRO A 38 -2.18 13.37 3.00
C PRO A 38 -2.87 12.67 4.18
N SER A 39 -4.20 12.62 4.18
CA SER A 39 -5.04 11.89 5.15
C SER A 39 -4.98 10.36 5.02
N HIS A 40 -4.38 9.80 3.96
CA HIS A 40 -4.26 8.36 3.73
C HIS A 40 -2.87 7.82 4.06
N LYS A 41 -2.02 8.61 4.73
CA LYS A 41 -0.71 8.12 5.15
C LYS A 41 -0.91 7.14 6.31
N LYS A 42 -0.55 5.87 6.05
CA LYS A 42 -0.35 4.90 7.12
C LYS A 42 0.73 5.45 8.06
N GLY A 43 0.45 5.44 9.35
CA GLY A 43 1.34 6.03 10.32
C GLY A 43 1.11 5.49 11.71
N THR A 44 2.20 5.37 12.46
CA THR A 44 2.17 4.93 13.85
C THR A 44 2.75 6.03 14.71
N ARG A 45 2.02 6.42 15.75
CA ARG A 45 2.47 7.39 16.74
C ARG A 45 2.58 6.71 18.09
N LEU A 46 3.81 6.61 18.60
CA LEU A 46 4.10 6.09 19.92
C LEU A 46 4.24 7.25 20.92
N MET A 47 3.55 7.13 22.05
CA MET A 47 3.67 8.03 23.19
C MET A 47 4.02 7.22 24.44
N ALA A 48 4.85 7.79 25.30
CA ALA A 48 5.15 7.27 26.61
C ALA A 48 4.83 8.35 27.65
N ASN A 49 4.01 8.01 28.64
CA ASN A 49 3.73 8.86 29.79
C ASN A 49 4.14 8.14 31.05
N MET A 50 4.56 8.89 32.07
CA MET A 50 4.99 8.36 33.36
C MET A 50 4.14 8.99 34.46
N ALA A 51 3.61 8.15 35.34
CA ALA A 51 2.82 8.57 36.50
C ALA A 51 3.33 7.83 37.74
N GLY A 52 4.19 8.50 38.52
CA GLY A 52 4.90 7.85 39.62
C GLY A 52 5.84 6.76 39.08
N ASP A 53 5.66 5.53 39.58
CA ASP A 53 6.45 4.36 39.17
C ASP A 53 5.84 3.61 37.96
N GLU A 54 4.69 4.06 37.46
CA GLU A 54 4.01 3.44 36.32
C GLU A 54 4.33 4.16 35.01
N VAL A 55 4.61 3.38 33.95
CA VAL A 55 4.82 3.88 32.59
C VAL A 55 3.69 3.42 31.70
N LEU A 56 2.96 4.37 31.12
CA LEU A 56 1.89 4.14 30.15
C LEU A 56 2.41 4.36 28.72
N LEU A 57 2.43 3.28 27.94
CA LEU A 57 2.72 3.32 26.51
C LEU A 57 1.43 3.36 25.70
N ASN A 58 1.31 4.33 24.79
CA ASN A 58 0.15 4.48 23.90
C ASN A 58 0.60 4.47 22.44
N CYS A 59 0.00 3.59 21.64
CA CYS A 59 0.25 3.48 20.21
C CYS A 59 -1.03 3.87 19.45
N THR A 60 -0.96 4.94 18.66
CA THR A 60 -2.04 5.31 17.74
C THR A 60 -1.66 4.90 16.33
N VAL A 61 -2.46 4.02 15.71
CA VAL A 61 -2.28 3.59 14.32
C VAL A 61 -3.30 4.31 13.43
N SER A 62 -2.83 4.94 12.37
CA SER A 62 -3.66 5.54 11.32
C SER A 62 -3.61 4.65 10.09
N LEU A 63 -4.75 4.07 9.69
CA LEU A 63 -4.83 3.05 8.62
C LEU A 63 -5.26 3.62 7.26
N GLY A 64 -5.58 4.91 7.19
CA GLY A 64 -6.13 5.50 5.97
C GLY A 64 -7.50 4.91 5.64
N ASN A 65 -7.70 4.47 4.39
CA ASN A 65 -8.96 3.92 3.89
C ASN A 65 -8.98 2.38 3.83
N GLU A 66 -7.95 1.74 4.39
CA GLU A 66 -7.80 0.28 4.41
C GLU A 66 -8.36 -0.29 5.71
N PRO A 67 -8.99 -1.47 5.70
CA PRO A 67 -9.40 -2.17 6.91
C PRO A 67 -8.18 -2.49 7.79
N ALA A 68 -8.40 -2.50 9.10
CA ALA A 68 -7.41 -2.91 10.09
C ALA A 68 -7.15 -4.41 9.98
N GLU A 69 -6.19 -4.82 9.15
CA GLU A 69 -5.80 -6.22 8.97
C GLU A 69 -4.56 -6.63 9.77
N GLU A 70 -3.92 -5.69 10.48
CA GLU A 70 -2.65 -5.95 11.19
C GLU A 70 -2.81 -5.96 12.72
N ASP A 71 -2.29 -7.01 13.36
CA ASP A 71 -2.13 -7.09 14.81
C ASP A 71 -1.05 -6.10 15.29
N VAL A 72 -1.34 -5.35 16.35
CA VAL A 72 -0.37 -4.41 16.96
C VAL A 72 0.65 -5.18 17.78
N VAL A 73 1.93 -5.12 17.38
CA VAL A 73 3.05 -5.79 18.07
C VAL A 73 3.90 -4.79 18.85
N TRP A 74 4.12 -5.07 20.14
CA TRP A 74 5.03 -4.30 21.00
C TRP A 74 6.38 -4.99 21.10
N THR A 75 7.48 -4.24 20.97
CA THR A 75 8.84 -4.77 21.11
C THR A 75 9.69 -3.89 22.04
N ARG A 76 10.60 -4.53 22.79
CA ARG A 76 11.65 -3.89 23.58
C ARG A 76 12.98 -4.48 23.14
N ASP A 77 13.91 -3.64 22.72
CA ASP A 77 15.24 -4.04 22.23
C ASP A 77 15.18 -5.10 21.10
N GLY A 78 14.18 -4.98 20.22
CA GLY A 78 13.98 -5.89 19.10
C GLY A 78 13.31 -7.23 19.46
N LYS A 79 12.95 -7.45 20.74
CA LYS A 79 12.22 -8.64 21.19
C LYS A 79 10.76 -8.31 21.48
N ALA A 80 9.84 -9.17 21.03
CA ALA A 80 8.42 -9.05 21.33
C ALA A 80 8.18 -9.01 22.85
N MET A 81 7.44 -8.01 23.30
CA MET A 81 7.02 -7.88 24.69
C MET A 81 5.85 -8.80 24.96
N ASN A 82 5.90 -9.49 26.09
CA ASN A 82 4.74 -10.18 26.61
C ASN A 82 3.92 -9.16 27.44
N LEU A 83 2.77 -8.73 26.91
CA LEU A 83 1.91 -7.74 27.57
C LEU A 83 1.23 -8.27 28.85
N ASN A 84 1.24 -9.59 29.06
CA ASN A 84 0.72 -10.23 30.27
C ASN A 84 1.80 -10.48 31.32
N ASP A 85 3.05 -10.13 31.03
CA ASP A 85 4.16 -10.29 31.95
C ASP A 85 4.24 -9.07 32.88
N THR A 86 3.79 -9.26 34.13
CA THR A 86 3.86 -8.27 35.20
C THR A 86 5.12 -8.40 36.05
N SER A 87 6.09 -9.25 35.65
CA SER A 87 7.33 -9.41 36.41
C SER A 87 8.23 -8.19 36.24
N ILE A 88 8.45 -7.49 37.34
CA ILE A 88 9.44 -6.42 37.47
C ILE A 88 10.78 -7.13 37.72
N SER A 89 11.65 -7.17 36.71
CA SER A 89 13.05 -7.58 36.86
C SER A 89 13.91 -6.40 37.26
#